data_AF-A0A3D3UMK4-F1
#
_entry.id   AF-A0A3D3UMK4-F1
#
_cell.length_a   1.000
_cell.length_b   1.000
_cell.length_c   1.000
_cell.angle_alpha   90.00
_cell.angle_beta   90.00
_cell.angle_gamma   90.00
#
_symmetry.space_group_name_H-M   'P 1'
#
loop_
_entity.id
_entity.type
_entity.pdbx_description
1 polymer ?
#
loop_
_entity_poly.entity_id
_entity_poly.type
_entity_poly.pdbx_seq_one_letter_code
_entity_poly.pdbx_strand_id
1 'polypeptide(L)'
;MVFSFLDIAVFVGFITAVITIGLWKSRHEKTSEDYFLAGRGLKWWLIGFSLIAANISSEQLVGMSGNAASHVGLAIASYEWMAAITLVVVGFFFLPYFLRAGIYTMPEFLEVRYNAAARTIMAVGTIFLYLVLLGSVTYSGALTIQTMAGKMGRDVSLLQAAIVIGFIAMVYVTAGGLKACAWADLIQGSA
;
A
#
# COMPACT_ATOMS: atom_id res chain seq x y z
N MET A 1 -17.54 17.01 18.32
CA MET A 1 -18.26 15.97 17.56
C MET A 1 -18.00 14.65 18.24
N VAL A 2 -19.00 14.11 18.93
CA VAL A 2 -18.92 12.79 19.56
C VAL A 2 -19.30 11.77 18.49
N PHE A 3 -18.41 10.82 18.20
CA PHE A 3 -18.70 9.74 17.26
C PHE A 3 -19.88 8.91 17.77
N SER A 4 -20.82 8.60 16.88
CA SER A 4 -21.93 7.71 17.18
C SER A 4 -21.45 6.27 17.28
N PHE A 5 -22.15 5.43 18.04
CA PHE A 5 -21.92 3.98 18.05
C PHE A 5 -21.95 3.39 16.63
N LEU A 6 -22.79 3.95 15.75
CA LEU A 6 -22.85 3.58 14.34
C LEU A 6 -21.54 3.82 13.61
N ASP A 7 -20.83 4.93 13.85
CA ASP A 7 -19.58 5.24 13.16
C ASP A 7 -18.49 4.22 13.50
N ILE A 8 -18.42 3.83 14.77
CA ILE A 8 -17.46 2.82 15.26
C ILE A 8 -17.82 1.44 14.71
N ALA A 9 -19.10 1.08 14.71
CA ALA A 9 -19.57 -0.21 14.20
C ALA A 9 -19.29 -0.34 12.70
N VAL A 10 -19.51 0.71 11.92
CA VAL A 10 -19.19 0.75 10.48
C VAL A 10 -17.69 0.64 10.25
N PHE A 11 -16.88 1.39 11.00
CA PHE A 11 -15.41 1.34 10.89
C PHE A 11 -14.84 -0.06 11.17
N VAL A 12 -15.23 -0.66 12.30
CA VAL A 12 -14.76 -2.00 12.69
C VAL A 12 -15.30 -3.06 11.72
N GLY A 13 -16.56 -2.94 11.30
CA GLY A 13 -17.17 -3.82 10.30
C GLY A 13 -16.43 -3.77 8.97
N PHE A 14 -16.05 -2.57 8.51
CA PHE A 14 -15.30 -2.37 7.28
C PHE A 14 -13.92 -3.02 7.33
N ILE A 15 -13.12 -2.75 8.38
CA ILE A 15 -11.80 -3.37 8.55
C ILE A 15 -11.90 -4.89 8.58
N THR A 16 -12.87 -5.42 9.32
CA THR A 16 -13.08 -6.87 9.43
C THR A 16 -13.47 -7.49 8.09
N ALA A 17 -14.33 -6.82 7.31
CA ALA A 17 -14.72 -7.27 5.98
C ALA A 17 -13.53 -7.29 5.01
N VAL A 18 -12.71 -6.24 4.99
CA VAL A 18 -11.50 -6.17 4.15
C VAL A 18 -10.56 -7.35 4.46
N ILE A 19 -10.24 -7.57 5.73
CA ILE A 19 -9.33 -8.65 6.16
C ILE A 19 -9.92 -10.01 5.80
N THR A 20 -11.19 -10.23 6.12
CA THR A 20 -11.85 -11.53 5.90
C THR A 20 -11.95 -11.86 4.42
N ILE A 21 -12.34 -10.90 3.58
CA ILE A 21 -12.47 -11.10 2.13
C ILE A 21 -11.10 -11.29 1.48
N GLY A 22 -10.11 -10.47 1.86
CA GLY A 22 -8.73 -10.59 1.39
C GLY A 22 -8.14 -11.97 1.69
N LEU A 23 -8.27 -12.43 2.94
CA LEU A 23 -7.81 -13.76 3.35
C LEU A 23 -8.59 -14.87 2.67
N TRP A 24 -9.92 -14.79 2.62
CA TRP A 24 -10.76 -15.81 1.98
C TRP A 24 -10.39 -16.02 0.51
N LYS A 25 -10.10 -14.93 -0.21
CA LYS A 25 -9.75 -14.99 -1.63
C LYS A 25 -8.33 -15.51 -1.90
N SER A 26 -7.48 -15.57 -0.87
CA SER A 26 -6.11 -16.07 -0.94
C SER A 26 -5.92 -17.50 -0.42
N ARG A 27 -6.99 -18.18 0.05
CA ARG A 27 -6.93 -19.53 0.64
C ARG A 27 -6.42 -20.66 -0.26
N HIS A 28 -6.09 -20.39 -1.53
CA HIS A 28 -5.69 -21.40 -2.50
C HIS A 28 -4.23 -21.33 -2.94
N GLU A 29 -3.42 -20.40 -2.40
CA GLU A 29 -2.00 -20.26 -2.75
C GLU A 29 -1.18 -21.30 -1.94
N LYS A 30 -0.58 -22.30 -2.62
CA LYS A 30 0.16 -23.39 -1.96
C LYS A 30 1.68 -23.34 -2.20
N THR A 31 2.14 -22.53 -3.15
CA THR A 31 3.56 -22.41 -3.52
C THR A 31 4.11 -21.02 -3.22
N SER A 32 5.44 -20.88 -3.10
CA SER A 32 6.08 -19.57 -2.94
C SER A 32 5.84 -18.66 -4.15
N GLU A 33 5.75 -19.23 -5.35
CA GLU A 33 5.43 -18.50 -6.58
C GLU A 33 3.99 -17.95 -6.54
N ASP A 34 3.04 -18.75 -6.06
CA ASP A 34 1.66 -18.32 -5.82
C ASP A 34 1.58 -17.18 -4.79
N TYR A 35 2.36 -17.27 -3.70
CA TYR A 35 2.40 -16.23 -2.66
C TYR A 35 2.95 -14.88 -3.16
N PHE A 36 4.02 -14.89 -3.97
CA PHE A 36 4.69 -13.66 -4.44
C PHE A 36 4.19 -13.15 -5.80
N LEU A 37 3.71 -14.02 -6.70
CA LEU A 37 3.24 -13.64 -8.04
C LEU A 37 1.71 -13.76 -8.19
N ALA A 38 0.99 -14.12 -7.12
CA ALA A 38 -0.46 -14.31 -7.11
C ALA A 38 -0.95 -15.26 -8.23
N GLY A 39 -0.13 -16.28 -8.53
CA GLY A 39 -0.40 -17.36 -9.49
C GLY A 39 -0.70 -16.88 -10.91
N ARG A 40 -0.32 -15.65 -11.29
CA ARG A 40 -0.67 -15.01 -12.58
C ARG A 40 -2.18 -14.93 -12.86
N GLY A 41 -3.03 -15.15 -11.85
CA GLY A 41 -4.49 -15.23 -11.99
C GLY A 41 -5.24 -13.92 -11.75
N LEU A 42 -4.53 -12.81 -11.55
CA LEU A 42 -5.13 -11.49 -11.35
C LEU A 42 -5.70 -10.96 -12.67
N LYS A 43 -6.96 -10.52 -12.64
CA LYS A 43 -7.59 -9.87 -13.80
C LYS A 43 -6.98 -8.47 -14.00
N TRP A 44 -6.87 -8.01 -15.25
CA TRP A 44 -6.23 -6.74 -15.60
C TRP A 44 -6.78 -5.52 -14.82
N TRP A 45 -8.09 -5.47 -14.59
CA TRP A 45 -8.72 -4.37 -13.86
C TRP A 45 -8.35 -4.37 -12.37
N LEU A 46 -8.14 -5.55 -11.78
CA LEU A 46 -7.72 -5.70 -10.39
C LEU A 46 -6.27 -5.27 -10.21
N ILE A 47 -5.40 -5.60 -11.18
CA ILE A 47 -4.01 -5.14 -11.22
C ILE A 47 -3.97 -3.61 -11.31
N GLY A 48 -4.72 -3.02 -12.25
CA GLY A 48 -4.78 -1.57 -12.41
C GLY A 48 -5.26 -0.86 -11.15
N PHE A 49 -6.32 -1.37 -10.52
CA PHE A 49 -6.85 -0.78 -9.30
C PHE A 49 -5.87 -0.89 -8.12
N SER A 50 -5.28 -2.07 -7.90
CA SER A 50 -4.28 -2.27 -6.84
C SER A 50 -3.04 -1.39 -7.07
N LEU A 51 -2.59 -1.18 -8.31
CA LEU A 51 -1.48 -0.27 -8.61
C LEU A 51 -1.76 1.18 -8.21
N ILE A 52 -2.99 1.67 -8.44
CA ILE A 52 -3.39 3.02 -8.02
C ILE A 52 -3.59 3.07 -6.51
N ALA A 53 -4.32 2.11 -5.93
CA ALA A 53 -4.58 2.04 -4.50
C ALA A 53 -3.29 1.94 -3.68
N ALA A 54 -2.31 1.15 -4.14
CA ALA A 54 -1.00 1.04 -3.52
C ALA A 54 -0.16 2.33 -3.62
N ASN A 55 -0.50 3.23 -4.55
CA ASN A 55 0.10 4.55 -4.60
C ASN A 55 -0.49 5.50 -3.56
N ILE A 56 -1.76 5.32 -3.17
CA ILE A 56 -2.45 6.18 -2.20
C ILE A 56 -2.08 5.79 -0.77
N SER A 57 -1.42 6.70 -0.07
CA SER A 57 -1.07 6.53 1.34
C SER A 57 -1.55 7.72 2.20
N SER A 58 -1.36 7.61 3.51
CA SER A 58 -1.62 8.68 4.48
C SER A 58 -0.90 9.98 4.10
N GLU A 59 0.26 9.88 3.45
CA GLU A 59 1.04 11.03 2.99
C GLU A 59 0.33 11.79 1.86
N GLN A 60 -0.27 11.08 0.89
CA GLN A 60 -1.09 11.73 -0.13
C GLN A 60 -2.33 12.39 0.49
N LEU A 61 -3.03 11.70 1.39
CA LEU A 61 -4.28 12.23 1.97
C LEU A 61 -4.04 13.45 2.87
N VAL A 62 -2.99 13.47 3.68
CA VAL A 62 -2.71 14.56 4.63
C VAL A 62 -1.74 15.58 4.04
N GLY A 63 -0.64 15.12 3.45
CA GLY A 63 0.45 15.96 2.94
C GLY A 63 0.07 16.70 1.65
N MET A 64 -0.40 15.97 0.63
CA MET A 64 -0.78 16.64 -0.63
C MET A 64 -2.01 17.52 -0.46
N SER A 65 -2.99 17.13 0.36
CA SER A 65 -4.13 17.99 0.72
C SER A 65 -3.69 19.26 1.47
N GLY A 66 -2.69 19.16 2.36
CA GLY A 66 -2.10 20.31 3.03
C GLY A 66 -1.42 21.28 2.04
N ASN A 67 -0.65 20.74 1.09
CA ASN A 67 -0.06 21.54 0.02
C ASN A 67 -1.12 22.17 -0.89
N ALA A 68 -2.19 21.44 -1.23
CA ALA A 68 -3.30 21.96 -2.02
C ALA A 68 -4.05 23.11 -1.32
N ALA A 69 -4.19 23.05 0.00
CA ALA A 69 -4.79 24.11 0.81
C ALA A 69 -3.85 25.33 1.01
N SER A 70 -2.58 25.20 0.62
CA SER A 70 -1.59 26.27 0.68
C SER A 70 -1.52 27.08 -0.62
N HIS A 71 -0.50 27.94 -0.75
CA HIS A 71 -0.24 28.75 -1.95
C HIS A 71 -0.01 27.94 -3.24
N VAL A 72 0.27 26.63 -3.14
CA VAL A 72 0.46 25.75 -4.30
C VAL A 72 -0.86 25.46 -5.02
N GLY A 73 -1.98 25.38 -4.29
CA GLY A 73 -3.30 25.14 -4.89
C GLY A 73 -3.37 23.85 -5.70
N LEU A 74 -4.08 23.89 -6.83
CA LEU A 74 -4.26 22.75 -7.74
C LEU A 74 -2.95 22.30 -8.42
N ALA A 75 -1.88 23.10 -8.39
CA ALA A 75 -0.63 22.77 -9.09
C ALA A 75 -0.02 21.45 -8.61
N ILE A 76 -0.27 21.04 -7.35
CA ILE A 76 0.18 19.75 -6.80
C ILE A 76 -0.37 18.55 -7.57
N ALA A 77 -1.57 18.66 -8.16
CA ALA A 77 -2.19 17.60 -8.96
C ALA A 77 -1.39 17.26 -10.24
N SER A 78 -0.49 18.14 -10.67
CA SER A 78 0.40 17.88 -11.81
C SER A 78 1.27 16.65 -11.59
N TYR A 79 1.59 16.32 -10.33
CA TYR A 79 2.34 15.11 -9.97
C TYR A 79 1.58 13.85 -10.41
N GLU A 80 0.30 13.77 -10.09
CA GLU A 80 -0.57 12.64 -10.43
C GLU A 80 -0.84 12.56 -11.94
N TRP A 81 -1.02 13.71 -12.61
CA TRP A 81 -1.21 13.74 -14.07
C TRP A 81 0.03 13.26 -14.82
N MET A 82 1.22 13.66 -14.40
CA MET A 82 2.47 13.16 -14.97
C MET A 82 2.70 11.68 -14.65
N ALA A 83 2.34 11.22 -13.44
CA ALA A 83 2.42 9.82 -13.06
C ALA A 83 1.54 8.94 -13.96
N ALA A 84 0.30 9.37 -14.25
CA ALA A 84 -0.62 8.65 -15.14
C ALA A 84 -0.03 8.46 -16.55
N ILE A 85 0.52 9.52 -17.15
CA ILE A 85 1.19 9.44 -18.46
C ILE A 85 2.39 8.52 -18.40
N THR A 86 3.20 8.62 -17.35
CA THR A 86 4.41 7.80 -17.16
C THR A 86 4.05 6.32 -17.02
N LEU A 87 2.99 5.98 -16.31
CA LEU A 87 2.50 4.60 -16.18
C LEU A 87 2.10 3.98 -17.52
N VAL A 88 1.47 4.76 -18.40
CA VAL A 88 1.15 4.31 -19.77
C VAL A 88 2.44 4.01 -20.53
N VAL A 89 3.43 4.91 -20.48
CA VAL A 89 4.73 4.71 -21.14
C VAL A 89 5.44 3.47 -20.59
N VAL A 90 5.50 3.30 -19.27
CA VAL A 90 6.11 2.13 -18.64
C VAL A 90 5.38 0.85 -19.03
N GLY A 91 4.04 0.86 -19.04
CA GLY A 91 3.21 -0.29 -19.39
C GLY A 91 3.39 -0.76 -20.84
N PHE A 92 3.54 0.15 -21.80
CA PHE A 92 3.69 -0.21 -23.21
C PHE A 92 5.15 -0.46 -23.64
N PHE A 93 6.12 0.26 -23.08
CA PHE A 93 7.51 0.20 -23.55
C PHE A 93 8.41 -0.66 -22.65
N PHE A 94 8.28 -0.56 -21.32
CA PHE A 94 9.21 -1.21 -20.39
C PHE A 94 8.70 -2.56 -19.90
N LEU A 95 7.40 -2.66 -19.58
CA LEU A 95 6.81 -3.88 -19.05
C LEU A 95 6.96 -5.11 -19.97
N PRO A 96 6.76 -5.01 -21.30
CA PRO A 96 6.95 -6.17 -22.18
C PRO A 96 8.39 -6.68 -22.18
N TYR A 97 9.37 -5.78 -22.01
CA TYR A 97 10.77 -6.14 -21.92
C TYR A 97 11.09 -6.89 -20.62
N PHE A 98 10.63 -6.37 -19.47
CA PHE A 98 10.83 -7.02 -18.17
C PHE A 98 10.21 -8.41 -18.11
N LEU A 99 8.98 -8.55 -18.62
CA LEU A 99 8.27 -9.84 -18.64
C LEU A 99 8.94 -10.86 -19.57
N ARG A 100 9.48 -10.44 -20.73
CA ARG A 100 10.21 -11.33 -21.64
C ARG A 100 11.58 -11.76 -21.09
N ALA A 101 12.24 -10.88 -20.34
CA ALA A 101 13.52 -11.17 -19.69
C ALA A 101 13.36 -12.02 -18.41
N GLY A 102 12.13 -12.28 -17.96
CA GLY A 102 11.87 -13.02 -16.73
C GLY A 102 12.32 -12.27 -15.47
N ILE A 103 12.36 -10.93 -15.53
CA ILE A 103 12.80 -10.08 -14.42
C ILE A 103 11.58 -9.71 -13.58
N TYR A 104 11.64 -10.01 -12.28
CA TYR A 104 10.52 -9.79 -11.36
C TYR A 104 10.74 -8.62 -10.41
N THR A 105 12.00 -8.23 -10.17
CA THR A 105 12.34 -7.14 -9.25
C THR A 105 13.27 -6.11 -9.88
N MET A 106 13.21 -4.85 -9.42
CA MET A 106 14.13 -3.81 -9.90
C MET A 106 15.60 -4.07 -9.56
N PRO A 107 15.96 -4.59 -8.37
CA PRO A 107 17.34 -4.99 -8.10
C PRO A 107 17.86 -6.09 -9.04
N GLU A 108 17.00 -7.04 -9.43
CA GLU A 108 17.33 -8.09 -10.41
C GLU A 108 17.55 -7.51 -11.81
N PHE A 109 16.76 -6.51 -12.22
CA PHE A 109 17.02 -5.77 -13.47
C PHE A 109 18.43 -5.19 -13.51
N LEU A 110 18.86 -4.56 -12.41
CA LEU A 110 20.20 -3.98 -12.32
C LEU A 110 21.32 -5.03 -12.29
N GLU A 111 21.05 -6.24 -11.80
CA GLU A 111 22.00 -7.34 -11.88
C GLU A 111 22.25 -7.77 -13.32
N VAL A 112 21.16 -8.02 -14.06
CA VAL A 112 21.23 -8.42 -15.48
C VAL A 112 21.86 -7.33 -16.34
N ARG A 113 21.57 -6.06 -16.03
CA ARG A 113 22.06 -4.93 -16.83
C ARG A 113 23.49 -4.49 -16.49
N TYR A 114 23.90 -4.61 -15.22
CA TYR A 114 25.17 -4.10 -14.73
C TYR A 114 25.98 -5.20 -14.01
N ASN A 115 25.74 -5.42 -12.71
CA ASN A 115 26.46 -6.39 -11.89
C ASN A 115 25.78 -6.62 -10.51
N ALA A 116 26.28 -7.60 -9.76
CA ALA A 116 25.80 -7.94 -8.41
C ALA A 116 25.96 -6.81 -7.37
N ALA A 117 26.94 -5.91 -7.57
CA ALA A 117 27.12 -4.75 -6.70
C ALA A 117 25.97 -3.76 -6.86
N ALA A 118 25.55 -3.45 -8.09
CA ALA A 118 24.40 -2.60 -8.38
C ALA A 118 23.10 -3.17 -7.79
N ARG A 119 22.90 -4.49 -7.87
CA ARG A 119 21.78 -5.18 -7.21
C ARG A 119 21.78 -4.95 -5.70
N THR A 120 22.92 -5.17 -5.05
CA THR A 120 23.02 -5.04 -3.59
C THR A 120 22.76 -3.61 -3.14
N ILE A 121 23.34 -2.62 -3.83
CA ILE A 121 23.13 -1.20 -3.52
C ILE A 121 21.65 -0.83 -3.64
N MET A 122 21.00 -1.23 -4.74
CA MET A 122 19.59 -0.94 -4.96
C MET A 122 18.68 -1.66 -3.96
N ALA A 123 18.96 -2.93 -3.67
CA ALA A 123 18.17 -3.70 -2.70
C ALA A 123 18.26 -3.08 -1.30
N VAL A 124 19.47 -2.76 -0.83
CA VAL A 124 19.69 -2.11 0.47
C VAL A 124 19.04 -0.73 0.52
N GLY A 125 19.23 0.08 -0.53
CA GLY A 125 18.60 1.40 -0.63
C GLY A 125 17.07 1.33 -0.62
N THR A 126 16.50 0.35 -1.33
CA THR A 126 15.05 0.13 -1.37
C THR A 126 14.52 -0.28 0.00
N ILE A 127 15.18 -1.22 0.68
CA ILE A 127 14.79 -1.64 2.04
C ILE A 127 14.84 -0.45 3.01
N PHE A 128 15.91 0.35 2.95
CA PHE A 128 16.04 1.53 3.80
C PHE A 128 14.93 2.57 3.54
N LEU A 129 14.63 2.86 2.27
CA LEU A 129 13.53 3.74 1.89
C LEU A 129 12.19 3.25 2.43
N TYR A 130 11.88 1.96 2.26
CA TYR A 130 10.63 1.40 2.77
C TYR A 130 10.56 1.40 4.29
N LEU A 131 11.68 1.21 5.02
CA LEU A 131 11.69 1.32 6.49
C LEU A 131 11.26 2.73 6.94
N VAL A 132 11.77 3.76 6.29
CA VAL A 132 11.40 5.15 6.60
C VAL A 132 9.94 5.42 6.24
N LEU A 133 9.51 4.97 5.05
CA LEU A 133 8.15 5.19 4.55
C LEU A 133 7.11 4.47 5.41
N LEU A 134 7.33 3.20 5.76
CA LEU A 134 6.47 2.45 6.65
C LEU A 134 6.39 3.06 8.05
N GLY A 135 7.51 3.61 8.56
CA GLY A 135 7.52 4.37 9.81
C GLY A 135 6.62 5.60 9.75
N SER A 136 6.72 6.39 8.68
CA SER A 136 5.89 7.59 8.45
C SER A 136 4.39 7.25 8.33
N VAL A 137 4.05 6.24 7.52
CA VAL A 137 2.66 5.80 7.31
C VAL A 137 2.05 5.27 8.61
N THR A 138 2.79 4.44 9.35
CA THR A 138 2.33 3.89 10.63
C THR A 138 2.16 4.98 11.68
N TYR A 139 3.10 5.94 11.74
CA TYR A 139 3.02 7.09 12.64
C TYR A 139 1.80 7.96 12.33
N SER A 140 1.57 8.28 11.06
CA SER A 140 0.42 9.06 10.60
C SER A 140 -0.90 8.37 10.98
N GLY A 141 -1.02 7.06 10.71
CA GLY A 141 -2.20 6.28 11.11
C GLY A 141 -2.39 6.22 12.63
N ALA A 142 -1.32 6.02 13.40
CA ALA A 142 -1.37 6.00 14.86
C ALA A 142 -1.80 7.35 15.45
N LEU A 143 -1.34 8.46 14.87
CA LEU A 143 -1.74 9.82 15.24
C LEU A 143 -3.23 10.05 14.97
N THR A 144 -3.76 9.55 13.85
CA THR A 144 -5.20 9.60 13.58
C THR A 144 -6.00 8.84 14.64
N ILE A 145 -5.59 7.63 15.02
CA ILE A 145 -6.25 6.87 16.08
C ILE A 145 -6.18 7.60 17.42
N GLN A 146 -5.00 8.13 17.80
CA GLN A 146 -4.83 8.87 19.05
C GLN A 146 -5.73 10.11 19.11
N THR A 147 -5.76 10.91 18.03
CA THR A 147 -6.59 12.12 17.97
C THR A 147 -8.08 11.80 18.00
N MET A 148 -8.51 10.70 17.37
CA MET A 148 -9.90 10.23 17.44
C MET A 148 -10.27 9.70 18.83
N ALA A 149 -9.40 8.90 19.45
CA ALA A 149 -9.61 8.37 20.80
C ALA A 149 -9.66 9.50 21.85
N GLY A 150 -8.79 10.50 21.72
CA GLY A 150 -8.79 11.69 22.59
C GLY A 150 -10.11 12.48 22.51
N LYS A 151 -10.69 12.60 21.31
CA LYS A 151 -12.04 13.20 21.12
C LYS A 151 -13.16 12.38 21.77
N MET A 152 -12.94 11.10 22.04
CA MET A 152 -13.88 10.20 22.74
C MET A 152 -13.60 10.12 24.25
N GLY A 153 -12.66 10.90 24.78
CA GLY A 153 -12.27 10.87 26.20
C GLY A 153 -11.46 9.64 26.60
N ARG A 154 -10.89 8.90 25.64
CA ARG A 154 -9.94 7.81 25.90
C ARG A 154 -8.52 8.29 25.61
N ASP A 155 -7.62 8.06 26.56
CA ASP A 155 -6.20 8.33 26.35
C ASP A 155 -5.55 7.07 25.76
N VAL A 156 -5.25 7.12 24.46
CA VAL A 156 -4.53 6.05 23.75
C VAL A 156 -3.15 6.57 23.42
N SER A 157 -2.13 5.88 23.92
CA SER A 157 -0.75 6.23 23.60
C SER A 157 -0.47 5.94 22.13
N LEU A 158 0.31 6.82 21.49
CA LEU A 158 0.72 6.68 20.09
C LEU A 158 1.43 5.35 19.83
N LEU A 159 2.20 4.86 20.81
CA LEU A 159 2.86 3.55 20.74
C LEU A 159 1.83 2.41 20.68
N GLN A 160 0.77 2.47 21.50
CA GLN A 160 -0.27 1.43 21.52
C GLN A 160 -1.01 1.38 20.19
N ALA A 161 -1.37 2.55 19.63
CA ALA A 161 -2.02 2.63 18.33
C ALA A 161 -1.13 2.07 17.20
N ALA A 162 0.16 2.42 17.20
CA ALA A 162 1.12 1.92 16.21
C ALA A 162 1.29 0.38 16.29
N ILE A 163 1.38 -0.18 17.49
CA ILE A 163 1.49 -1.63 17.70
C ILE A 163 0.24 -2.35 17.19
N VAL A 164 -0.96 -1.82 17.45
CA VAL A 164 -2.21 -2.43 16.97
C VAL A 164 -2.27 -2.43 15.44
N ILE A 165 -1.93 -1.32 14.79
CA ILE A 165 -1.88 -1.24 13.32
C ILE A 165 -0.86 -2.26 12.78
N GLY A 166 0.36 -2.27 13.33
CA GLY A 166 1.43 -3.16 12.89
C GLY A 166 1.08 -4.64 13.08
N PHE A 167 0.42 -4.98 14.20
CA PHE A 167 0.00 -6.35 14.47
C PHE A 167 -1.09 -6.81 13.49
N ILE A 168 -2.11 -5.99 13.25
CA ILE A 168 -3.16 -6.29 12.26
C ILE A 168 -2.52 -6.47 10.88
N ALA A 169 -1.62 -5.55 10.50
CA ALA A 169 -0.90 -5.62 9.23
C ALA A 169 -0.08 -6.90 9.09
N MET A 170 0.69 -7.26 10.12
CA MET A 170 1.46 -8.51 10.15
C MET A 170 0.55 -9.72 9.93
N VAL A 171 -0.55 -9.82 10.67
CA VAL A 171 -1.44 -11.00 10.62
C VAL A 171 -2.04 -11.18 9.23
N TYR A 172 -2.60 -10.12 8.62
CA TYR A 172 -3.25 -10.28 7.32
C TYR A 172 -2.25 -10.47 6.18
N VAL A 173 -1.08 -9.81 6.22
CA VAL A 173 -0.06 -9.96 5.17
C VAL A 173 0.55 -11.37 5.22
N THR A 174 0.91 -11.85 6.42
CA THR A 174 1.50 -13.19 6.57
C THR A 174 0.53 -14.31 6.21
N ALA A 175 -0.76 -14.14 6.51
CA ALA A 175 -1.78 -15.13 6.17
C ALA A 175 -2.28 -15.04 4.72
N GLY A 176 -2.07 -13.91 4.04
CA GLY A 176 -2.73 -13.57 2.78
C GLY A 176 -1.84 -13.46 1.54
N GLY A 177 -0.57 -13.09 1.65
CA GLY A 177 0.31 -12.89 0.48
C GLY A 177 -0.16 -11.80 -0.50
N LEU A 178 0.48 -11.71 -1.68
CA LEU A 178 0.27 -10.59 -2.62
C LEU A 178 -1.18 -10.49 -3.13
N LYS A 179 -1.84 -11.64 -3.33
CA LYS A 179 -3.22 -11.69 -3.81
C LYS A 179 -4.21 -11.14 -2.78
N ALA A 180 -4.04 -11.46 -1.49
CA ALA A 180 -4.88 -10.88 -0.45
C ALA A 180 -4.70 -9.37 -0.38
N CYS A 181 -3.46 -8.87 -0.51
CA CYS A 181 -3.18 -7.44 -0.58
C CYS A 181 -3.92 -6.78 -1.76
N ALA A 182 -3.83 -7.33 -2.98
CA ALA A 182 -4.52 -6.75 -4.13
C ALA A 182 -6.06 -6.70 -3.99
N TRP A 183 -6.66 -7.69 -3.31
CA TRP A 183 -8.10 -7.66 -3.00
C TRP A 183 -8.43 -6.70 -1.86
N ALA A 184 -7.56 -6.59 -0.85
CA ALA A 184 -7.71 -5.59 0.21
C ALA A 184 -7.60 -4.18 -0.36
N ASP A 185 -6.62 -3.92 -1.24
CA ASP A 185 -6.44 -2.67 -1.98
C ASP A 185 -7.67 -2.30 -2.79
N LEU A 186 -8.31 -3.29 -3.46
CA LEU A 186 -9.56 -3.05 -4.18
C LEU A 186 -10.66 -2.55 -3.25
N ILE A 187 -10.88 -3.23 -2.13
CA ILE A 187 -11.98 -2.89 -1.22
C ILE A 187 -11.69 -1.58 -0.51
N GLN A 188 -10.45 -1.39 -0.02
CA GLN A 188 -10.00 -0.18 0.65
C GLN A 188 -10.00 1.03 -0.28
N GLY A 189 -9.46 0.89 -1.49
CA GLY A 189 -9.43 2.00 -2.44
C GLY A 189 -10.80 2.32 -3.06
N SER A 190 -11.78 1.41 -2.97
CA SER A 190 -13.14 1.65 -3.45
C SER A 190 -14.08 2.30 -2.42
N ALA A 191 -13.65 2.34 -1.15
CA ALA A 191 -14.41 2.90 -0.04
C ALA A 191 -14.14 4.40 0.14
#